data_AF-A0A4P9XLX6-F1
#
_entry.id   AF-A0A4P9XLX6-F1
#
_cell.length_a   1.000
_cell.length_b   1.000
_cell.length_c   1.000
_cell.angle_alpha   90.00
_cell.angle_beta   90.00
_cell.angle_gamma   90.00
#
_symmetry.space_group_name_H-M   'P 1'
#
loop_
_entity.id
_entity.type
_entity.pdbx_description
1 polymer ?
#
loop_
_entity_poly.entity_id
_entity_poly.type
_entity_poly.pdbx_seq_one_letter_code
_entity_poly.pdbx_strand_id
1 'polypeptide(L)'
;MSQAEADLSGLTNPPENERCIKGSQANPADTPPVAIVAPPSPPESTTPHALPHVECMVRTRLPTTVGTCHVYLYRNDRDDKEHLAIVFGDRQTAWSRSLERPRAGESEMDRIVRGAAVGEGSHLQGSMQQAPLVRLHSECFTGETLGSVRCDCGEQLLEAMRAMHRQGHGIIVYLRQEGRGIGLLEKLKAYNLQDLGHDTVAANLMLSHPADARNYDVAVAILHDLGSASCRLLTNNPDKIEQLERGGSIRVVERVPMIPERWQQADTGDRARYTPNEMDSYLLTKVERMRHLLDLPRSVSEALSAASSPAPSTRHCL
;
A
#
# COMPACT_ATOMS: atom_id res chain seq x y z
N MET A 1 63.69 8.91 -2.98
CA MET A 1 64.31 7.64 -3.44
C MET A 1 64.01 6.62 -2.34
N SER A 2 63.17 5.62 -2.51
CA SER A 2 62.83 4.81 -3.69
C SER A 2 61.36 4.40 -3.64
N GLN A 3 60.76 4.35 -4.84
CA GLN A 3 59.43 3.83 -5.16
C GLN A 3 59.32 2.32 -4.90
N ALA A 4 58.09 1.86 -4.66
CA ALA A 4 57.66 0.52 -5.03
C ALA A 4 56.31 0.64 -5.75
N GLU A 5 56.38 0.56 -7.08
CA GLU A 5 55.25 0.35 -7.99
C GLU A 5 54.88 -1.14 -7.95
N ALA A 6 53.58 -1.44 -8.02
CA ALA A 6 53.09 -2.79 -8.27
C ALA A 6 52.17 -2.75 -9.49
N ASP A 7 52.64 -3.45 -10.52
CA ASP A 7 52.08 -3.60 -11.85
C ASP A 7 50.63 -4.10 -11.89
N LEU A 8 49.80 -3.36 -12.63
CA LEU A 8 48.54 -3.81 -13.20
C LEU A 8 48.81 -4.28 -14.64
N SER A 9 49.09 -5.56 -14.83
CA SER A 9 48.91 -6.21 -16.14
C SER A 9 48.68 -7.71 -15.98
N GLY A 10 47.53 -8.18 -16.47
CA GLY A 10 47.28 -9.63 -16.62
C GLY A 10 45.93 -10.11 -16.15
N LEU A 11 44.84 -9.67 -16.80
CA LEU A 11 43.63 -10.48 -16.95
C LEU A 11 43.13 -10.33 -18.39
N THR A 12 43.41 -11.37 -19.16
CA THR A 12 43.05 -11.58 -20.55
C THR A 12 41.55 -11.85 -20.70
N ASN A 13 40.92 -11.26 -21.71
CA ASN A 13 39.52 -11.49 -22.10
C ASN A 13 39.22 -12.98 -22.38
N PRO A 14 38.06 -13.52 -21.96
CA PRO A 14 37.61 -14.83 -22.42
C PRO A 14 37.08 -14.76 -23.87
N PRO A 15 37.11 -15.88 -24.62
CA PRO A 15 36.86 -15.87 -26.06
C PRO A 15 35.36 -15.78 -26.39
N GLU A 16 35.08 -15.03 -27.46
CA GLU A 16 33.81 -15.03 -28.19
C GLU A 16 33.52 -16.44 -28.71
N ASN A 17 32.33 -16.96 -28.40
CA ASN A 17 31.82 -18.18 -29.01
C ASN A 17 30.45 -17.89 -29.61
N GLU A 18 30.48 -17.40 -30.84
CA GLU A 18 29.31 -17.26 -31.70
C GLU A 18 28.74 -18.66 -32.02
N ARG A 19 27.56 -18.96 -31.47
CA ARG A 19 26.67 -19.97 -32.04
C ARG A 19 25.39 -19.31 -32.51
N CYS A 20 25.39 -19.00 -33.80
CA CYS A 20 24.24 -18.55 -34.56
C CYS A 20 23.19 -19.67 -34.64
N ILE A 21 22.16 -19.62 -33.79
CA ILE A 21 20.95 -20.43 -33.94
C ILE A 21 20.03 -19.64 -34.88
N LYS A 22 19.89 -20.12 -36.12
CA LYS A 22 18.93 -19.59 -37.09
C LYS A 22 17.50 -19.86 -36.60
N GLY A 23 16.92 -18.90 -35.90
CA GLY A 23 15.48 -18.85 -35.60
C GLY A 23 14.70 -18.40 -36.84
N SER A 24 13.81 -19.27 -37.31
CA SER A 24 12.82 -18.99 -38.34
C SER A 24 11.95 -17.78 -37.95
N GLN A 25 12.00 -16.70 -38.73
CA GLN A 25 11.07 -15.57 -38.60
C GLN A 25 9.68 -16.01 -39.06
N ALA A 26 8.72 -16.10 -38.12
CA ALA A 26 7.30 -16.17 -38.45
C ALA A 26 6.75 -14.74 -38.53
N ASN A 27 6.05 -14.43 -39.62
CA ASN A 27 5.39 -13.14 -39.87
C ASN A 27 4.30 -12.85 -38.81
N PRO A 28 4.20 -11.62 -38.25
CA PRO A 28 3.25 -11.28 -37.18
C PRO A 28 1.83 -10.98 -37.67
N ALA A 29 1.40 -11.46 -38.84
CA ALA A 29 0.17 -11.00 -39.50
C ALA A 29 -1.04 -11.96 -39.48
N ASP A 30 -0.95 -13.17 -38.91
CA ASP A 30 -2.02 -14.19 -39.03
C ASP A 30 -2.59 -14.73 -37.70
N THR A 31 -2.48 -13.99 -36.59
CA THR A 31 -3.15 -14.40 -35.34
C THR A 31 -4.58 -13.84 -35.30
N PRO A 32 -5.63 -14.69 -35.30
CA PRO A 32 -7.00 -14.20 -35.18
C PRO A 32 -7.24 -13.60 -33.78
N PRO A 33 -8.15 -12.62 -33.64
CA PRO A 33 -8.40 -12.00 -32.35
C PRO A 33 -8.95 -13.03 -31.36
N VAL A 34 -8.21 -13.25 -30.27
CA VAL A 34 -8.66 -14.06 -29.13
C VAL A 34 -9.79 -13.30 -28.45
N ALA A 35 -11.01 -13.82 -28.54
CA ALA A 35 -12.15 -13.28 -27.81
C ALA A 35 -11.87 -13.34 -26.30
N ILE A 36 -11.87 -12.17 -25.65
CA ILE A 36 -11.73 -12.05 -24.20
C ILE A 36 -13.05 -12.53 -23.59
N VAL A 37 -13.10 -13.81 -23.20
CA VAL A 37 -14.17 -14.35 -22.36
C VAL A 37 -13.92 -13.82 -20.95
N ALA A 38 -14.85 -13.04 -20.42
CA ALA A 38 -14.81 -12.60 -19.03
C ALA A 38 -14.73 -13.84 -18.12
N PRO A 39 -13.82 -13.86 -17.12
CA PRO A 39 -13.75 -14.98 -16.18
C PRO A 39 -15.11 -15.12 -15.47
N PRO A 40 -15.60 -16.35 -15.24
CA PRO A 40 -16.83 -16.54 -14.49
C PRO A 40 -16.67 -15.90 -13.11
N SER A 41 -17.70 -15.18 -12.67
CA SER A 41 -17.79 -14.67 -11.31
C SER A 41 -17.53 -15.81 -10.32
N PRO A 42 -16.68 -15.63 -9.31
CA PRO A 42 -16.43 -16.68 -8.33
C PRO A 42 -17.76 -17.07 -7.67
N PRO A 43 -17.99 -18.37 -7.39
CA PRO A 43 -19.19 -18.80 -6.70
C PRO A 43 -19.26 -18.08 -5.35
N GLU A 44 -20.41 -17.45 -5.06
CA GLU A 44 -20.70 -16.92 -3.72
C GLU A 44 -20.62 -18.08 -2.73
N SER A 45 -19.50 -18.16 -2.00
CA SER A 45 -19.31 -19.18 -0.98
C SER A 45 -20.26 -18.89 0.18
N THR A 46 -21.23 -19.78 0.39
CA THR A 46 -22.23 -19.72 1.47
C THR A 46 -21.67 -20.09 2.85
N THR A 47 -20.37 -20.36 2.97
CA THR A 47 -19.69 -20.49 4.26
C THR A 47 -19.43 -19.09 4.84
N PRO A 48 -19.86 -18.81 6.09
CA PRO A 48 -19.53 -17.53 6.71
C PRO A 48 -18.02 -17.37 6.76
N HIS A 49 -17.52 -16.35 6.07
CA HIS A 49 -16.11 -16.00 6.05
C HIS A 49 -15.71 -15.56 7.47
N ALA A 50 -15.13 -16.46 8.27
CA ALA A 50 -14.73 -16.17 9.63
C ALA A 50 -13.54 -15.21 9.65
N LEU A 51 -13.68 -14.10 10.39
CA LEU A 51 -12.58 -13.17 10.63
C LEU A 51 -11.57 -13.80 11.58
N PRO A 52 -10.26 -13.48 11.44
CA PRO A 52 -9.24 -13.94 12.37
C PRO A 52 -9.48 -13.38 13.77
N HIS A 53 -9.03 -14.12 14.79
CA HIS A 53 -8.99 -13.59 16.14
C HIS A 53 -7.82 -12.61 16.28
N VAL A 54 -8.08 -11.42 16.81
CA VAL A 54 -7.05 -10.41 17.09
C VAL A 54 -7.04 -10.06 18.57
N GLU A 55 -5.86 -9.81 19.11
CA GLU A 55 -5.67 -9.35 20.49
C GLU A 55 -4.78 -8.11 20.53
N CYS A 56 -5.30 -7.03 21.14
CA CYS A 56 -4.52 -5.85 21.42
C CYS A 56 -3.61 -6.10 22.64
N MET A 57 -2.30 -6.09 22.40
CA MET A 57 -1.29 -6.39 23.40
C MET A 57 -0.97 -5.18 24.28
N VAL A 58 -0.88 -4.00 23.66
CA VAL A 58 -0.48 -2.75 24.33
C VAL A 58 -1.02 -1.53 23.59
N ARG A 59 -1.25 -0.45 24.34
CA ARG A 59 -1.50 0.90 23.84
C ARG A 59 -0.53 1.89 24.47
N THR A 60 -0.02 2.83 23.67
CA THR A 60 0.76 3.97 24.20
C THR A 60 0.46 5.27 23.47
N ARG A 61 0.67 6.41 24.15
CA ARG A 61 0.60 7.74 23.54
C ARG A 61 1.92 8.03 22.83
N LEU A 62 1.85 8.39 21.56
CA LEU A 62 3.01 8.69 20.72
C LEU A 62 2.94 10.13 20.18
N PRO A 63 3.83 11.03 20.64
CA PRO A 63 4.06 12.32 19.98
C PRO A 63 4.73 12.11 18.61
N THR A 64 4.24 12.81 17.58
CA THR A 64 4.82 12.79 16.23
C THR A 64 5.01 14.21 15.71
N THR A 65 5.66 14.37 14.56
CA THR A 65 5.80 15.66 13.86
C THR A 65 4.46 16.22 13.36
N VAL A 66 3.45 15.37 13.18
CA VAL A 66 2.10 15.78 12.75
C VAL A 66 1.23 16.16 13.94
N GLY A 67 1.50 15.60 15.12
CA GLY A 67 0.67 15.74 16.31
C GLY A 67 0.74 14.50 17.20
N THR A 68 -0.06 14.47 18.26
CA THR A 68 -0.15 13.30 19.15
C THR A 68 -1.15 12.28 18.60
N CYS A 69 -0.78 11.00 18.65
CA CYS A 69 -1.68 9.88 18.44
C CYS A 69 -1.54 8.82 19.55
N HIS A 70 -2.38 7.79 19.52
CA HIS A 70 -2.23 6.57 20.30
C HIS A 70 -1.92 5.40 19.37
N VAL A 71 -0.93 4.61 19.70
CA VAL A 71 -0.58 3.39 18.94
C VAL A 71 -1.01 2.18 19.74
N TYR A 72 -1.74 1.28 19.07
CA TYR A 72 -2.19 0.00 19.57
C TYR A 72 -1.45 -1.10 18.81
N LEU A 73 -0.85 -2.05 19.51
CA LEU A 73 -0.18 -3.19 18.89
C LEU A 73 -1.05 -4.44 19.01
N TYR A 74 -1.28 -5.10 17.87
CA TYR A 74 -2.14 -6.26 17.72
C TYR A 74 -1.34 -7.50 17.31
N ARG A 75 -1.73 -8.63 17.89
CA ARG A 75 -1.38 -9.98 17.40
C ARG A 75 -2.63 -10.67 16.87
N ASN A 76 -2.44 -11.70 16.05
CA ASN A 76 -3.53 -12.43 15.43
C ASN A 76 -3.20 -13.94 15.30
N ASP A 77 -4.18 -14.74 14.91
CA ASP A 77 -4.06 -16.19 14.72
C ASP A 77 -3.87 -16.62 13.25
N ARG A 78 -3.74 -15.66 12.33
CA ARG A 78 -3.61 -15.91 10.89
C ARG A 78 -2.18 -15.80 10.38
N ASP A 79 -1.39 -14.92 10.97
CA ASP A 79 0.05 -14.81 10.73
C ASP A 79 0.82 -14.56 12.03
N ASP A 80 2.15 -14.57 11.94
CA ASP A 80 3.08 -14.35 13.05
C ASP A 80 3.47 -12.88 13.24
N LYS A 81 2.74 -11.96 12.60
CA LYS A 81 3.12 -10.55 12.52
C LYS A 81 2.38 -9.71 13.54
N GLU A 82 3.07 -8.67 13.98
CA GLU A 82 2.49 -7.63 14.82
C GLU A 82 1.95 -6.50 13.94
N HIS A 83 0.66 -6.21 14.04
CA HIS A 83 0.00 -5.13 13.32
C HIS A 83 -0.27 -3.96 14.24
N LEU A 84 -0.41 -2.76 13.68
CA LEU A 84 -0.67 -1.57 14.49
C LEU A 84 -2.01 -0.93 14.11
N ALA A 85 -2.66 -0.33 15.09
CA ALA A 85 -3.65 0.71 14.84
C ALA A 85 -3.13 2.04 15.42
N ILE A 86 -3.06 3.07 14.58
CA ILE A 86 -2.67 4.43 14.96
C ILE A 86 -3.94 5.26 15.02
N VAL A 87 -4.33 5.67 16.22
CA VAL A 87 -5.58 6.35 16.50
C VAL A 87 -5.30 7.81 16.84
N PHE A 88 -5.91 8.72 16.06
CA PHE A 88 -5.97 10.14 16.36
C PHE A 88 -7.29 10.42 17.08
N GLY A 89 -7.25 11.27 18.10
CA GLY A 89 -8.40 11.54 18.97
C GLY A 89 -8.31 10.87 20.33
N ASP A 90 -9.44 10.87 21.03
CA ASP A 90 -9.57 10.36 22.39
C ASP A 90 -10.10 8.91 22.43
N ARG A 91 -10.44 8.42 23.63
CA ARG A 91 -11.00 7.07 23.83
C ARG A 91 -12.41 6.89 23.26
N GLN A 92 -13.11 7.97 22.89
CA GLN A 92 -14.39 7.87 22.18
C GLN A 92 -14.17 7.54 20.70
N THR A 93 -12.99 7.87 20.15
CA THR A 93 -12.66 7.56 18.75
C THR A 93 -12.44 6.06 18.54
N ALA A 94 -11.76 5.41 19.49
CA ALA A 94 -11.52 3.97 19.44
C ALA A 94 -11.34 3.38 20.84
N TRP A 95 -12.04 2.27 21.08
CA TRP A 95 -11.99 1.52 22.34
C TRP A 95 -11.74 0.04 22.04
N SER A 96 -10.52 -0.43 22.31
CA SER A 96 -10.15 -1.83 22.08
C SER A 96 -10.75 -2.73 23.15
N ARG A 97 -11.69 -3.60 22.77
CA ARG A 97 -12.31 -4.54 23.72
C ARG A 97 -11.30 -5.54 24.28
N SER A 98 -10.41 -6.07 23.44
CA SER A 98 -9.38 -7.03 23.86
C SER A 98 -8.33 -6.41 24.77
N LEU A 99 -7.97 -5.13 24.56
CA LEU A 99 -7.13 -4.39 25.50
C LEU A 99 -7.87 -4.21 26.83
N GLU A 100 -9.12 -3.78 26.83
CA GLU A 100 -9.73 -3.31 28.08
C GLU A 100 -10.20 -4.47 28.98
N ARG A 101 -10.40 -5.65 28.40
CA ARG A 101 -10.73 -6.90 29.13
C ARG A 101 -9.66 -7.24 30.20
N PRO A 102 -10.06 -7.57 31.44
CA PRO A 102 -9.15 -8.12 32.44
C PRO A 102 -8.54 -9.46 32.01
N ARG A 103 -7.25 -9.66 32.29
CA ARG A 103 -6.56 -10.93 32.07
C ARG A 103 -6.45 -11.73 33.36
N ALA A 104 -6.37 -13.06 33.27
CA ALA A 104 -6.27 -13.92 34.45
C ALA A 104 -4.96 -13.65 35.21
N GLY A 105 -5.06 -13.39 36.52
CA GLY A 105 -3.90 -13.07 37.37
C GLY A 105 -3.32 -11.67 37.14
N GLU A 106 -3.98 -10.81 36.36
CA GLU A 106 -3.51 -9.46 36.05
C GLU A 106 -3.66 -8.50 37.22
N SER A 107 -2.56 -7.85 37.62
CA SER A 107 -2.58 -6.77 38.59
C SER A 107 -3.00 -5.43 37.97
N GLU A 108 -3.34 -4.45 38.79
CA GLU A 108 -3.59 -3.09 38.33
C GLU A 108 -2.37 -2.49 37.61
N MET A 109 -1.17 -2.76 38.11
CA MET A 109 0.07 -2.32 37.48
C MET A 109 0.26 -2.92 36.09
N ASP A 110 -0.08 -4.21 35.90
CA ASP A 110 -0.01 -4.85 34.58
C ASP A 110 -0.95 -4.18 33.57
N ARG A 111 -2.13 -3.74 34.03
CA ARG A 111 -3.07 -2.95 33.20
C ARG A 111 -2.49 -1.61 32.80
N ILE A 112 -1.84 -0.91 33.74
CA ILE A 112 -1.15 0.37 33.46
C ILE A 112 -0.04 0.16 32.44
N VAL A 113 0.81 -0.85 32.63
CA VAL A 113 1.98 -1.13 31.76
C VAL A 113 1.57 -1.36 30.31
N ARG A 114 0.44 -2.02 30.07
CA ARG A 114 -0.08 -2.23 28.71
C ARG A 114 -1.03 -1.13 28.21
N GLY A 115 -1.29 -0.09 29.00
CA GLY A 115 -2.11 1.05 28.61
C GLY A 115 -3.64 0.80 28.62
N ALA A 116 -4.10 -0.21 29.37
CA ALA A 116 -5.52 -0.43 29.62
C ALA A 116 -6.05 0.51 30.72
N ALA A 117 -7.37 0.71 30.76
CA ALA A 117 -8.00 1.50 31.80
C ALA A 117 -7.92 0.82 33.17
N VAL A 118 -7.83 1.66 34.20
CA VAL A 118 -7.83 1.30 35.61
C VAL A 118 -9.02 1.97 36.31
N GLY A 119 -9.62 1.30 37.29
CA GLY A 119 -10.78 1.78 38.05
C GLY A 119 -12.15 1.40 37.44
N GLU A 120 -13.20 1.45 38.27
CA GLU A 120 -14.59 1.22 37.84
C GLU A 120 -15.08 2.40 36.98
N GLY A 121 -15.68 2.10 35.82
CA GLY A 121 -16.43 3.10 35.03
C GLY A 121 -15.73 3.74 33.83
N SER A 122 -14.64 3.17 33.30
CA SER A 122 -13.94 3.77 32.14
C SER A 122 -14.58 3.55 30.76
N HIS A 123 -15.79 2.97 30.69
CA HIS A 123 -16.54 2.93 29.43
C HIS A 123 -17.20 4.29 29.18
N LEU A 124 -16.45 5.23 28.63
CA LEU A 124 -17.04 6.42 28.02
C LEU A 124 -17.68 6.00 26.70
N GLN A 125 -18.92 5.50 26.76
CA GLN A 125 -19.73 5.20 25.59
C GLN A 125 -20.30 6.53 25.05
N GLY A 126 -19.43 7.37 24.50
CA GLY A 126 -19.84 8.53 23.73
C GLY A 126 -20.26 8.07 22.34
N SER A 127 -21.45 8.43 21.89
CA SER A 127 -21.83 8.24 20.48
C SER A 127 -20.99 9.19 19.63
N MET A 128 -20.09 8.66 18.79
CA MET A 128 -19.44 9.48 17.77
C MET A 128 -20.52 10.09 16.88
N GLN A 129 -20.52 11.41 16.72
CA GLN A 129 -21.48 12.11 15.87
C GLN A 129 -21.30 11.78 14.38
N GLN A 130 -20.10 11.33 13.98
CA GLN A 130 -19.76 10.95 12.60
C GLN A 130 -18.89 9.69 12.58
N ALA A 131 -19.02 8.89 11.52
CA ALA A 131 -18.17 7.71 11.32
C ALA A 131 -16.68 8.12 11.20
N PRO A 132 -15.75 7.37 11.82
CA PRO A 132 -14.34 7.75 11.83
C PRO A 132 -13.74 7.69 10.42
N LEU A 133 -12.80 8.60 10.14
CA LEU A 133 -11.94 8.47 8.98
C LEU A 133 -10.98 7.30 9.20
N VAL A 134 -11.00 6.31 8.31
CA VAL A 134 -10.20 5.09 8.41
C VAL A 134 -9.26 4.98 7.21
N ARG A 135 -8.01 4.59 7.47
CA ARG A 135 -7.02 4.27 6.45
C ARG A 135 -6.48 2.87 6.69
N LEU A 136 -6.62 1.98 5.71
CA LEU A 136 -5.89 0.73 5.72
C LEU A 136 -4.56 0.95 5.02
N HIS A 137 -3.47 0.83 5.75
CA HIS A 137 -2.13 1.07 5.24
C HIS A 137 -1.37 -0.25 5.19
N SER A 138 -0.88 -0.62 4.00
CA SER A 138 0.00 -1.77 3.84
C SER A 138 1.44 -1.25 3.94
N GLU A 139 2.24 -1.84 4.82
CA GLU A 139 3.66 -1.53 5.02
C GLU A 139 4.41 -1.39 3.70
N CYS A 140 5.22 -0.33 3.61
CA CYS A 140 6.13 -0.06 2.52
C CYS A 140 7.42 0.57 3.05
N PHE A 141 8.38 -0.27 3.44
CA PHE A 141 9.68 0.12 3.97
C PHE A 141 10.40 1.15 3.10
N THR A 142 10.49 0.90 1.79
CA THR A 142 11.19 1.80 0.87
C THR A 142 10.55 3.18 0.77
N GLY A 143 9.22 3.27 0.80
CA GLY A 143 8.51 4.56 0.69
C GLY A 143 8.47 5.31 2.02
N GLU A 144 8.21 4.60 3.12
CA GLU A 144 7.94 5.20 4.42
C GLU A 144 9.23 5.49 5.21
N THR A 145 10.19 4.58 5.16
CA THR A 145 11.44 4.69 5.94
C THR A 145 12.54 5.37 5.15
N LEU A 146 12.67 5.07 3.85
CA LEU A 146 13.74 5.61 3.01
C LEU A 146 13.33 6.82 2.15
N GLY A 147 12.04 7.15 2.09
CA GLY A 147 11.54 8.25 1.26
C GLY A 147 11.65 7.99 -0.24
N SER A 148 11.57 6.73 -0.68
CA SER A 148 11.63 6.36 -2.10
C SER A 148 10.52 7.05 -2.91
N VAL A 149 10.90 7.65 -4.03
CA VAL A 149 9.99 8.30 -5.00
C VAL A 149 9.49 7.34 -6.09
N ARG A 150 9.69 6.02 -5.95
CA ARG A 150 9.13 5.00 -6.85
C ARG A 150 7.66 4.74 -6.61
N CYS A 151 7.18 5.06 -5.41
CA CYS A 151 5.80 4.87 -4.99
C CYS A 151 5.37 6.01 -4.08
N ASP A 152 4.07 6.19 -3.94
CA ASP A 152 3.46 7.22 -3.11
C ASP A 152 3.21 6.79 -1.65
N CYS A 153 3.64 5.58 -1.23
CA CYS A 153 3.24 5.02 0.07
C CYS A 153 3.61 5.88 1.29
N GLY A 154 4.81 6.49 1.29
CA GLY A 154 5.25 7.36 2.40
C GLY A 154 4.42 8.63 2.50
N GLU A 155 4.17 9.27 1.35
CA GLU A 155 3.30 10.45 1.22
C GLU A 155 1.87 10.12 1.68
N GLN A 156 1.31 9.02 1.20
CA GLN A 156 -0.02 8.54 1.58
C GLN A 156 -0.18 8.32 3.09
N LEU A 157 0.82 7.76 3.76
CA LEU A 157 0.79 7.57 5.21
C LEU A 157 0.78 8.91 5.94
N LEU A 158 1.68 9.81 5.54
CA LEU A 158 1.83 11.12 6.16
C LEU A 158 0.58 11.99 5.97
N GLU A 159 -0.01 12.00 4.77
CA GLU A 159 -1.25 12.72 4.49
C GLU A 159 -2.45 12.15 5.25
N ALA A 160 -2.54 10.83 5.40
CA ALA A 160 -3.57 10.22 6.24
C ALA A 160 -3.42 10.67 7.71
N MET A 161 -2.20 10.67 8.25
CA MET A 161 -1.94 11.17 9.60
C MET A 161 -2.32 12.65 9.75
N ARG A 162 -1.93 13.50 8.78
CA ARG A 162 -2.26 14.94 8.78
C ARG A 162 -3.76 15.18 8.72
N ALA A 163 -4.48 14.46 7.84
CA ALA A 163 -5.92 14.57 7.71
C ALA A 163 -6.65 14.18 9.00
N MET A 164 -6.26 13.07 9.62
CA MET A 164 -6.86 12.59 10.87
C MET A 164 -6.52 13.49 12.07
N HIS A 165 -5.29 14.01 12.14
CA HIS A 165 -4.93 14.97 13.17
C HIS A 165 -5.74 16.27 13.05
N ARG A 166 -5.89 16.82 11.84
CA ARG A 166 -6.71 18.02 11.58
C ARG A 166 -8.18 17.81 11.92
N GLN A 167 -8.74 16.64 11.62
CA GLN A 167 -10.13 16.30 11.98
C GLN A 167 -10.31 16.01 13.48
N GLY A 168 -9.21 15.73 14.20
CA GLY A 168 -9.22 15.40 15.62
C GLY A 168 -9.67 13.96 15.93
N HIS A 169 -10.06 13.18 14.91
CA HIS A 169 -10.43 11.78 15.07
C HIS A 169 -10.09 10.96 13.80
N GLY A 170 -9.60 9.74 13.96
CA GLY A 170 -9.34 8.82 12.85
C GLY A 170 -8.48 7.62 13.22
N ILE A 171 -8.50 6.59 12.37
CA ILE A 171 -7.80 5.32 12.61
C ILE A 171 -7.01 4.93 11.36
N ILE A 172 -5.70 4.72 11.52
CA ILE A 172 -4.86 4.05 10.52
C ILE A 172 -4.62 2.62 10.99
N VAL A 173 -5.07 1.61 10.25
CA VAL A 173 -4.67 0.23 10.48
C VAL A 173 -3.45 -0.07 9.62
N TYR A 174 -2.29 -0.19 10.26
CA TYR A 174 -1.01 -0.46 9.63
C TYR A 174 -0.74 -1.97 9.62
N LEU A 175 -0.87 -2.57 8.44
CA LEU A 175 -0.72 -4.00 8.21
C LEU A 175 0.68 -4.29 7.66
N ARG A 176 1.37 -5.25 8.28
CA ARG A 176 2.73 -5.70 7.93
C ARG A 176 2.73 -6.67 6.75
N GLN A 177 2.30 -6.16 5.60
CA GLN A 177 2.14 -6.92 4.36
C GLN A 177 2.86 -6.22 3.21
N GLU A 178 4.18 -6.08 3.38
CA GLU A 178 5.10 -5.50 2.40
C GLU A 178 4.98 -6.14 1.01
N GLY A 179 5.21 -5.32 -0.02
CA GLY A 179 5.28 -5.78 -1.41
C GLY A 179 3.93 -6.24 -1.98
N ARG A 180 2.80 -5.86 -1.38
CA ARG A 180 1.48 -6.45 -1.68
C ARG A 180 1.38 -7.92 -1.27
N GLY A 181 2.02 -8.27 -0.16
CA GLY A 181 1.96 -9.61 0.43
C GLY A 181 3.12 -10.55 0.03
N ILE A 182 3.94 -10.19 -0.97
CA ILE A 182 5.10 -11.01 -1.39
C ILE A 182 6.35 -10.77 -0.56
N GLY A 183 6.38 -9.72 0.27
CA GLY A 183 7.52 -9.36 1.11
C GLY A 183 8.57 -8.49 0.42
N LEU A 184 9.52 -8.00 1.23
CA LEU A 184 10.52 -7.01 0.80
C LEU A 184 11.50 -7.57 -0.24
N LEU A 185 11.98 -8.82 -0.05
CA LEU A 185 12.95 -9.45 -0.95
C LEU A 185 12.41 -9.50 -2.39
N GLU A 186 11.20 -10.02 -2.55
CA GLU A 186 10.57 -10.17 -3.86
C GLU A 186 10.21 -8.82 -4.49
N LYS A 187 9.81 -7.85 -3.66
CA LYS A 187 9.63 -6.46 -4.12
C LYS A 187 10.91 -5.86 -4.70
N LEU A 188 12.06 -6.07 -4.06
CA LEU A 188 13.35 -5.57 -4.57
C LEU A 188 13.78 -6.28 -5.85
N LYS A 189 13.49 -7.59 -6.00
CA LYS A 189 13.66 -8.29 -7.28
C LYS A 189 12.77 -7.69 -8.38
N ALA A 190 11.50 -7.40 -8.06
CA ALA A 190 10.58 -6.77 -9.01
C ALA A 190 11.06 -5.37 -9.42
N TYR A 191 11.69 -4.63 -8.52
CA TYR A 191 12.33 -3.34 -8.83
C TYR A 191 13.49 -3.50 -9.83
N ASN A 192 14.33 -4.52 -9.69
CA ASN A 192 15.39 -4.77 -10.68
C ASN A 192 14.81 -5.03 -12.07
N LEU A 193 13.69 -5.76 -12.18
CA LEU A 193 13.00 -5.98 -13.45
C LEU A 193 12.37 -4.69 -13.99
N GLN A 194 11.86 -3.83 -13.12
CA GLN A 194 11.34 -2.52 -13.51
C GLN A 194 12.44 -1.60 -14.04
N ASP A 195 13.64 -1.67 -13.48
CA ASP A 195 14.81 -0.94 -13.95
C ASP A 195 15.27 -1.42 -15.35
N LEU A 196 14.84 -2.62 -15.76
CA LEU A 196 15.00 -3.14 -17.14
C LEU A 196 13.82 -2.77 -18.06
N GLY A 197 12.87 -1.95 -17.60
CA GLY A 197 11.75 -1.43 -18.38
C GLY A 197 10.44 -2.24 -18.27
N HIS A 198 10.38 -3.26 -17.42
CA HIS A 198 9.12 -3.99 -17.18
C HIS A 198 8.19 -3.17 -16.27
N ASP A 199 6.91 -3.07 -16.58
CA ASP A 199 5.95 -2.46 -15.64
C ASP A 199 5.73 -3.35 -14.40
N THR A 200 5.02 -2.82 -13.39
CA THR A 200 4.79 -3.51 -12.12
C THR A 200 4.09 -4.86 -12.28
N VAL A 201 3.15 -5.00 -13.22
CA VAL A 201 2.41 -6.26 -13.42
C VAL A 201 3.30 -7.27 -14.15
N ALA A 202 3.99 -6.83 -15.21
CA ALA A 202 4.92 -7.67 -15.96
C ALA A 202 6.04 -8.22 -15.06
N ALA A 203 6.66 -7.35 -14.23
CA ALA A 203 7.69 -7.75 -13.28
C ALA A 203 7.19 -8.82 -12.28
N ASN A 204 5.96 -8.68 -11.75
CA ASN A 204 5.38 -9.66 -10.84
C ASN A 204 5.11 -11.00 -11.53
N LEU A 205 4.59 -10.98 -12.77
CA LEU A 205 4.34 -12.19 -13.55
C LEU A 205 5.63 -12.94 -13.87
N MET A 206 6.71 -12.22 -14.19
CA MET A 206 8.04 -12.83 -14.41
C MET A 206 8.59 -13.52 -13.16
N LEU A 207 8.23 -13.04 -11.97
CA LEU A 207 8.57 -13.65 -10.69
C LEU A 207 7.54 -14.70 -10.23
N SER A 208 6.55 -15.02 -11.07
CA SER A 208 5.45 -15.95 -10.74
C SER A 208 4.60 -15.53 -9.53
N HIS A 209 4.50 -14.23 -9.28
CA HIS A 209 3.70 -13.64 -8.20
C HIS A 209 2.36 -13.13 -8.71
N PRO A 210 1.28 -13.17 -7.90
CA PRO A 210 0.04 -12.47 -8.23
C PRO A 210 0.24 -10.94 -8.25
N ALA A 211 -0.64 -10.23 -8.95
CA ALA A 211 -0.58 -8.76 -9.00
C ALA A 211 -0.81 -8.11 -7.62
N ASP A 212 -1.60 -8.76 -6.76
CA ASP A 212 -1.90 -8.39 -5.38
C ASP A 212 -2.26 -9.65 -4.57
N ALA A 213 -1.52 -9.96 -3.51
CA ALA A 213 -1.77 -11.11 -2.64
C ALA A 213 -2.36 -10.69 -1.28
N ARG A 214 -2.75 -9.42 -1.13
CA ARG A 214 -3.14 -8.88 0.17
C ARG A 214 -4.52 -9.36 0.61
N ASN A 215 -4.65 -9.48 1.92
CA ASN A 215 -5.89 -9.78 2.60
C ASN A 215 -6.10 -8.76 3.71
N TYR A 216 -7.33 -8.24 3.84
CA TYR A 216 -7.67 -7.19 4.80
C TYR A 216 -8.50 -7.69 5.99
N ASP A 217 -8.69 -9.00 6.16
CA ASP A 217 -9.52 -9.57 7.22
C ASP A 217 -8.97 -9.26 8.62
N VAL A 218 -7.64 -9.22 8.77
CA VAL A 218 -7.00 -8.79 10.03
C VAL A 218 -7.32 -7.33 10.33
N ALA A 219 -7.37 -6.46 9.32
CA ALA A 219 -7.79 -5.07 9.53
C ALA A 219 -9.25 -4.96 9.91
N VAL A 220 -10.14 -5.76 9.30
CA VAL A 220 -11.56 -5.81 9.68
C VAL A 220 -11.70 -6.24 11.14
N ALA A 221 -10.98 -7.28 11.56
CA ALA A 221 -10.97 -7.75 12.94
C ALA A 221 -10.45 -6.69 13.93
N ILE A 222 -9.37 -5.97 13.58
CA ILE A 222 -8.84 -4.85 14.37
C ILE A 222 -9.88 -3.72 14.51
N LEU A 223 -10.52 -3.31 13.41
CA LEU A 223 -11.56 -2.27 13.45
C LEU A 223 -12.75 -2.68 14.32
N HIS A 224 -13.16 -3.95 14.24
CA HIS A 224 -14.22 -4.48 15.08
C HIS A 224 -13.82 -4.46 16.56
N ASP A 225 -12.60 -4.88 16.90
CA ASP A 225 -12.07 -4.82 18.27
C ASP A 225 -12.03 -3.38 18.82
N LEU A 226 -11.69 -2.40 17.98
CA LEU A 226 -11.72 -0.96 18.30
C LEU A 226 -13.13 -0.36 18.40
N GLY A 227 -14.18 -1.16 18.17
CA GLY A 227 -15.57 -0.74 18.26
C GLY A 227 -16.13 -0.02 17.02
N SER A 228 -15.41 -0.04 15.90
CA SER A 228 -15.89 0.55 14.64
C SER A 228 -16.83 -0.41 13.92
N ALA A 229 -18.07 0.03 13.66
CA ALA A 229 -19.05 -0.70 12.82
C ALA A 229 -19.20 -0.07 11.42
N SER A 230 -18.75 1.18 11.25
CA SER A 230 -18.78 1.90 9.99
C SER A 230 -17.62 2.88 9.91
N CYS A 231 -17.23 3.28 8.70
CA CYS A 231 -16.13 4.22 8.49
C CYS A 231 -16.27 5.03 7.20
N ARG A 232 -15.55 6.15 7.17
CA ARG A 232 -15.22 6.89 5.94
C ARG A 232 -13.84 6.39 5.50
N LEU A 233 -13.74 5.67 4.40
CA LEU A 233 -12.52 4.96 4.04
C LEU A 233 -11.64 5.79 3.10
N LEU A 234 -10.44 6.13 3.55
CA LEU A 234 -9.41 6.84 2.77
C LEU A 234 -8.67 5.88 1.83
N THR A 235 -9.20 5.68 0.62
CA THR A 235 -8.67 4.72 -0.36
C THR A 235 -9.00 5.07 -1.81
N ASN A 236 -8.07 4.70 -2.70
CA ASN A 236 -8.31 4.62 -4.14
C ASN A 236 -8.39 3.17 -4.63
N ASN A 237 -8.09 2.18 -3.79
CA ASN A 237 -8.20 0.77 -4.15
C ASN A 237 -9.63 0.28 -3.86
N PRO A 238 -10.45 -0.08 -4.87
CA PRO A 238 -11.79 -0.60 -4.64
C PRO A 238 -11.78 -1.94 -3.90
N ASP A 239 -10.75 -2.77 -4.06
CA ASP A 239 -10.64 -4.06 -3.37
C ASP A 239 -10.61 -3.88 -1.83
N LYS A 240 -10.04 -2.78 -1.31
CA LYS A 240 -10.13 -2.45 0.12
C LYS A 240 -11.57 -2.19 0.59
N ILE A 241 -12.40 -1.60 -0.27
CA ILE A 241 -13.82 -1.34 0.02
C ILE A 241 -14.56 -2.69 0.03
N GLU A 242 -14.40 -3.46 -1.06
CA GLU A 242 -15.02 -4.77 -1.23
C GLU A 242 -14.69 -5.73 -0.08
N GLN A 243 -13.42 -5.78 0.36
CA GLN A 243 -13.00 -6.65 1.47
C GLN A 243 -13.50 -6.19 2.85
N LEU A 244 -13.68 -4.88 3.08
CA LEU A 244 -14.23 -4.37 4.34
C LEU A 244 -15.72 -4.62 4.47
N GLU A 245 -16.45 -4.45 3.37
CA GLU A 245 -17.90 -4.64 3.33
C GLU A 245 -18.28 -6.12 3.21
N ARG A 246 -17.33 -7.00 2.88
CA ARG A 246 -17.55 -8.45 2.79
C ARG A 246 -18.16 -8.98 4.10
N GLY A 247 -19.27 -9.69 3.96
CA GLY A 247 -20.01 -10.26 5.08
C GLY A 247 -20.69 -9.24 5.99
N GLY A 248 -20.77 -7.96 5.60
CA GLY A 248 -21.39 -6.90 6.42
C GLY A 248 -20.54 -6.47 7.62
N SER A 249 -19.24 -6.78 7.63
CA SER A 249 -18.37 -6.63 8.80
C SER A 249 -18.14 -5.17 9.18
N ILE A 250 -17.83 -4.30 8.20
CA ILE A 250 -17.66 -2.86 8.37
C ILE A 250 -18.37 -2.14 7.22
N ARG A 251 -19.29 -1.23 7.54
CA ARG A 251 -19.98 -0.42 6.51
C ARG A 251 -19.13 0.77 6.07
N VAL A 252 -18.78 0.86 4.79
CA VAL A 252 -18.08 2.03 4.24
C VAL A 252 -19.13 3.08 3.86
N VAL A 253 -19.34 4.07 4.73
CA VAL A 253 -20.39 5.10 4.51
C VAL A 253 -19.96 6.17 3.50
N GLU A 254 -18.66 6.32 3.29
CA GLU A 254 -18.07 7.29 2.38
C GLU A 254 -16.70 6.76 1.93
N ARG A 255 -16.41 6.83 0.63
CA ARG A 255 -15.04 6.67 0.12
C ARG A 255 -14.41 8.06 0.00
N VAL A 256 -13.34 8.29 0.75
CA VAL A 256 -12.54 9.51 0.64
C VAL A 256 -11.36 9.21 -0.30
N PRO A 257 -11.25 9.87 -1.47
CA PRO A 257 -10.12 9.68 -2.37
C PRO A 257 -8.84 10.24 -1.74
N MET A 258 -7.70 9.70 -2.16
CA MET A 258 -6.40 10.16 -1.70
C MET A 258 -5.55 10.51 -2.91
N ILE A 259 -5.59 11.78 -3.29
CA ILE A 259 -4.94 12.27 -4.50
C ILE A 259 -3.46 12.54 -4.20
N PRO A 260 -2.51 12.05 -5.02
CA PRO A 260 -1.10 12.38 -4.88
C PRO A 260 -0.86 13.90 -4.90
N GLU A 261 -0.01 14.41 -4.02
CA GLU A 261 0.31 15.83 -3.85
C GLU A 261 0.77 16.47 -5.16
N ARG A 262 1.60 15.75 -5.94
CA ARG A 262 2.07 16.20 -7.26
C ARG A 262 0.93 16.41 -8.26
N TRP A 263 -0.15 15.63 -8.14
CA TRP A 263 -1.31 15.73 -9.02
C TRP A 263 -2.26 16.87 -8.60
N GLN A 264 -2.33 17.18 -7.30
CA GLN A 264 -3.10 18.33 -6.80
C GLN A 264 -2.53 19.66 -7.33
N GLN A 265 -1.22 19.75 -7.51
CA GLN A 265 -0.53 20.93 -8.05
C GLN A 265 -0.61 21.04 -9.59
N ALA A 266 -0.95 19.95 -10.28
CA ALA A 266 -0.94 19.87 -11.73
C ALA A 266 -2.16 20.54 -12.40
N ASP A 267 -3.23 20.80 -11.64
CA ASP A 267 -4.47 21.44 -12.11
C ASP A 267 -4.57 22.93 -11.73
N THR A 268 -3.63 23.49 -10.96
CA THR A 268 -3.66 24.90 -10.50
C THR A 268 -3.27 25.95 -11.56
N GLY A 269 -3.29 25.59 -12.84
CA GLY A 269 -3.32 26.55 -13.95
C GLY A 269 -1.97 27.15 -14.38
N ASP A 270 -0.86 26.80 -13.72
CA ASP A 270 0.46 27.09 -14.26
C ASP A 270 0.77 26.03 -15.33
N ARG A 271 0.67 26.41 -16.61
CA ARG A 271 0.98 25.55 -17.77
C ARG A 271 2.48 25.23 -17.88
N ALA A 272 3.21 25.32 -16.77
CA ALA A 272 4.53 24.73 -16.64
C ALA A 272 4.41 23.26 -17.04
N ARG A 273 5.27 22.82 -17.97
CA ARG A 273 5.34 21.44 -18.44
C ARG A 273 5.43 20.52 -17.22
N TYR A 274 4.36 19.78 -16.94
CA TYR A 274 4.41 18.69 -15.98
C TYR A 274 5.43 17.69 -16.50
N THR A 275 6.44 17.37 -15.70
CA THR A 275 7.46 16.37 -16.05
C THR A 275 7.14 15.08 -15.30
N PRO A 276 6.71 14.01 -16.00
CA PRO A 276 6.44 12.73 -15.38
C PRO A 276 7.69 12.14 -14.75
N ASN A 277 7.51 11.40 -13.67
CA ASN A 277 8.57 10.62 -13.04
C ASN A 277 8.17 9.14 -12.87
N GLU A 278 9.03 8.34 -12.26
CA GLU A 278 8.79 6.91 -11.99
C GLU A 278 7.49 6.66 -11.22
N MET A 279 7.11 7.56 -10.30
CA MET A 279 5.86 7.46 -9.54
C MET A 279 4.63 7.61 -10.43
N ASP A 280 4.65 8.51 -11.41
CA ASP A 280 3.53 8.72 -12.33
C ASP A 280 3.24 7.46 -13.16
N SER A 281 4.28 6.80 -13.68
CA SER A 281 4.15 5.52 -14.39
C SER A 281 3.58 4.41 -13.50
N TYR A 282 4.01 4.37 -12.24
CA TYR A 282 3.47 3.43 -11.24
C TYR A 282 1.99 3.68 -10.94
N LEU A 283 1.59 4.95 -10.78
CA LEU A 283 0.21 5.34 -10.54
C LEU A 283 -0.69 5.09 -11.76
N LEU A 284 -0.18 5.33 -12.97
CA LEU A 284 -0.87 4.99 -14.21
C LEU A 284 -1.18 3.48 -14.27
N THR A 285 -0.17 2.64 -13.96
CA THR A 285 -0.35 1.18 -13.91
C THR A 285 -1.45 0.78 -12.92
N LYS A 286 -1.55 1.45 -11.77
CA LYS A 286 -2.63 1.19 -10.79
C LYS A 286 -4.02 1.51 -11.36
N VAL A 287 -4.15 2.60 -12.10
CA VAL A 287 -5.41 3.02 -12.73
C VAL A 287 -5.78 2.05 -13.85
N GLU A 288 -4.90 1.88 -14.82
CA GLU A 288 -5.18 1.14 -16.06
C GLU A 288 -5.28 -0.37 -15.86
N ARG A 289 -4.44 -0.93 -14.98
CA ARG A 289 -4.26 -2.39 -14.85
C ARG A 289 -4.72 -2.95 -13.51
N MET A 290 -5.00 -2.10 -12.52
CA MET A 290 -5.37 -2.53 -11.17
C MET A 290 -6.62 -1.88 -10.59
N ARG A 291 -7.51 -1.37 -11.46
CA ARG A 291 -8.84 -0.87 -11.10
C ARG A 291 -8.83 0.29 -10.08
N HIS A 292 -7.72 1.00 -9.86
CA HIS A 292 -7.71 2.08 -8.87
C HIS A 292 -8.58 3.26 -9.31
N LEU A 293 -9.38 3.76 -8.37
CA LEU A 293 -10.32 4.88 -8.51
C LEU A 293 -9.59 6.23 -8.36
N LEU A 294 -8.66 6.50 -9.27
CA LEU A 294 -7.92 7.75 -9.36
C LEU A 294 -8.18 8.39 -10.72
N ASP A 295 -8.59 9.65 -10.70
CA ASP A 295 -8.70 10.46 -11.91
C ASP A 295 -7.32 11.03 -12.25
N LEU A 296 -6.86 10.78 -13.48
CA LEU A 296 -5.60 11.31 -13.98
C LEU A 296 -5.81 12.77 -14.41
N PRO A 297 -5.06 13.73 -13.84
CA PRO A 297 -5.10 15.12 -14.32
C PRO A 297 -4.71 15.18 -15.79
N ARG A 298 -5.33 16.09 -16.56
CA ARG A 298 -5.08 16.21 -18.01
C ARG A 298 -3.61 16.47 -18.32
N SER A 299 -2.97 17.34 -17.54
CA SER A 299 -1.55 17.68 -17.67
C SER A 299 -0.63 16.45 -17.49
N VAL A 300 -0.97 15.55 -16.56
CA VAL A 300 -0.24 14.30 -16.33
C VAL A 300 -0.44 13.33 -17.50
N SER A 301 -1.70 13.14 -17.93
CA SER A 301 -2.05 12.25 -19.05
C SER A 301 -1.39 12.67 -20.37
N GLU A 302 -1.43 13.97 -20.70
CA GLU A 302 -0.78 14.53 -21.90
C GLU A 302 0.74 14.33 -21.85
N ALA A 303 1.36 14.58 -20.69
CA ALA A 303 2.80 14.44 -20.53
C ALA A 303 3.27 12.97 -20.62
N LEU A 304 2.52 12.03 -20.04
CA LEU A 304 2.81 10.59 -20.16
C LEU A 304 2.68 10.10 -21.61
N SER A 305 1.63 10.53 -22.31
CA SER A 305 1.41 10.18 -23.73
C SER A 305 2.53 10.72 -24.64
N ALA A 306 3.01 11.93 -24.35
CA ALA A 306 4.14 12.52 -25.07
C ALA A 306 5.46 11.76 -24.81
N ALA A 307 5.69 11.29 -23.59
CA ALA A 307 6.88 10.53 -23.23
C ALA A 307 6.91 9.11 -23.83
N SER A 308 5.74 8.50 -24.08
CA SER A 308 5.62 7.18 -24.72
C SER A 308 5.65 7.22 -26.26
N SER A 309 5.65 8.41 -26.88
CA SER A 309 5.70 8.55 -28.33
C SER A 309 7.15 8.35 -28.83
N PRO A 310 7.39 7.47 -29.83
CA PRO A 310 8.74 7.28 -30.37
C PRO A 310 9.27 8.59 -30.95
N ALA A 311 10.52 8.93 -30.62
CA ALA A 311 11.18 10.08 -31.24
C ALA A 311 11.09 9.98 -32.76
N PRO A 312 10.79 11.08 -33.49
CA PRO A 312 10.73 11.03 -34.94
C PRO A 312 12.08 10.53 -35.46
N SER A 313 12.04 9.43 -36.20
CA SER A 313 13.18 8.88 -36.94
C SER A 313 13.87 10.03 -37.66
N THR A 314 15.07 10.39 -37.20
CA THR A 314 15.99 11.20 -37.97
C THR A 314 16.32 10.40 -39.21
N ARG A 315 15.62 10.69 -40.31
CA ARG A 315 16.06 10.29 -41.64
C ARG A 315 17.44 10.90 -41.84
N HIS A 316 18.48 10.08 -41.71
CA HIS A 316 19.76 10.39 -42.31
C HIS A 316 19.52 10.46 -43.82
N CYS A 317 19.36 11.67 -44.34
CA CYS A 317 19.57 11.94 -45.75
C CYS A 317 21.05 11.67 -46.02
N LEU A 318 21.31 10.58 -46.75
CA LEU A 318 22.56 10.34 -47.46
C LEU A 318 22.63 11.28 -48.68
#